data_AF-A0A8J7RH66-F1
#
_entry.id   AF-A0A8J7RH66-F1
#
_cell.length_a   1.000
_cell.length_b   1.000
_cell.length_c   1.000
_cell.angle_alpha   90.00
_cell.angle_beta   90.00
_cell.angle_gamma   90.00
#
_symmetry.space_group_name_H-M   'P 1'
#
loop_
_entity.id
_entity.type
_entity.pdbx_description
1 polymer ?
#
loop_
_entity_poly.entity_id
_entity_poly.type
_entity_poly.pdbx_seq_one_letter_code
_entity_poly.pdbx_strand_id
1 'polypeptide(L)'
;MVVSSGYRKNGFDAYGGKVLRKNDMACWMESPQRTDPDGVALGLDGKVEEVEPDFFDLLPTIREVWMENPACRIHMTGNTVRLFQDNRVLLRGVYGSSAERLARGCHLRFLHLDVQLASVGDYYERGNDVITLRFHEDGSAYVYQDCRCQGISAGSMGGGETSFDLPGGFYRAMAPEDIAAMCWGSCRGEILGNGRLAAFMEEARAKGGVLLDFAKGWRKAVLP
;
A
#
# COMPACT_ATOMS: atom_id res chain seq x y z
N MET A 1 11.75 -12.43 -19.19
CA MET A 1 10.81 -12.97 -18.18
C MET A 1 9.53 -12.17 -18.33
N VAL A 2 8.40 -12.84 -18.54
CA VAL A 2 7.09 -12.24 -18.89
C VAL A 2 6.40 -11.76 -17.62
N VAL A 3 5.75 -10.60 -17.66
CA VAL A 3 4.91 -10.11 -16.56
C VAL A 3 3.60 -10.90 -16.57
N SER A 4 3.26 -11.49 -15.44
CA SER A 4 1.97 -12.14 -15.20
C SER A 4 0.98 -11.14 -14.63
N SER A 5 -0.30 -11.41 -14.82
CA SER A 5 -1.36 -10.47 -14.49
C SER A 5 -2.49 -11.16 -13.72
N GLY A 6 -3.06 -10.45 -12.74
CA GLY A 6 -4.19 -10.92 -11.95
C GLY A 6 -5.25 -9.83 -11.75
N TYR A 7 -6.40 -10.25 -11.22
CA TYR A 7 -7.49 -9.37 -10.82
C TYR A 7 -7.42 -9.06 -9.33
N ARG A 8 -7.67 -7.81 -8.97
CA ARG A 8 -7.96 -7.36 -7.59
C ARG A 8 -9.39 -6.83 -7.53
N LYS A 9 -9.92 -6.70 -6.31
CA LYS A 9 -11.31 -6.29 -6.07
C LYS A 9 -11.78 -5.08 -6.91
N ASN A 10 -10.90 -4.10 -7.13
CA ASN A 10 -11.18 -2.88 -7.88
C ASN A 10 -10.17 -2.63 -9.03
N GLY A 11 -9.66 -3.68 -9.68
CA GLY A 11 -8.75 -3.50 -10.82
C GLY A 11 -7.77 -4.65 -11.04
N PHE A 12 -6.50 -4.32 -11.21
CA PHE A 12 -5.49 -5.25 -11.71
C PHE A 12 -4.23 -5.29 -10.85
N ASP A 13 -3.51 -6.41 -10.88
CA ASP A 13 -2.17 -6.53 -10.33
C ASP A 13 -1.22 -7.13 -11.37
N ALA A 14 -0.04 -6.52 -11.50
CA ALA A 14 1.06 -6.99 -12.33
C ALA A 14 2.12 -7.65 -11.46
N TYR A 15 2.49 -8.88 -11.82
CA TYR A 15 3.38 -9.75 -11.07
C TYR A 15 4.52 -10.28 -11.91
N GLY A 16 5.74 -10.28 -11.38
CA GLY A 16 6.91 -10.85 -12.05
C GLY A 16 7.33 -10.08 -13.31
N GLY A 17 8.55 -10.34 -13.79
CA GLY A 17 9.12 -9.62 -14.93
C GLY A 17 9.62 -8.22 -14.58
N LYS A 18 10.69 -7.77 -15.28
CA LYS A 18 11.35 -6.50 -14.97
C LYS A 18 10.62 -5.28 -15.53
N VAL A 19 9.95 -5.43 -16.67
CA VAL A 19 9.33 -4.31 -17.40
C VAL A 19 7.89 -4.68 -17.74
N LEU A 20 6.92 -3.92 -17.21
CA LEU A 20 5.50 -4.02 -17.55
C LEU A 20 5.23 -3.30 -18.86
N ARG A 21 4.69 -4.02 -19.84
CA ARG A 21 4.44 -3.55 -21.22
C ARG A 21 2.96 -3.55 -21.53
N LYS A 22 2.56 -2.77 -22.54
CA LYS A 22 1.17 -2.74 -23.02
C LYS A 22 0.66 -4.11 -23.45
N ASN A 23 1.51 -4.92 -24.08
CA ASN A 23 1.14 -6.26 -24.53
C ASN A 23 0.85 -7.24 -23.38
N ASP A 24 1.34 -6.96 -22.16
CA ASP A 24 1.05 -7.77 -20.97
C ASP A 24 -0.42 -7.58 -20.53
N MET A 25 -1.11 -6.56 -21.04
CA MET A 25 -2.54 -6.31 -20.80
C MET A 25 -3.50 -7.09 -21.71
N ALA A 26 -3.01 -7.98 -22.59
CA ALA A 26 -3.89 -8.68 -23.53
C ALA A 26 -5.11 -9.36 -22.86
N CYS A 27 -4.92 -9.90 -21.64
CA CYS A 27 -5.98 -10.51 -20.83
C CYS A 27 -6.92 -9.52 -20.12
N TRP A 28 -6.57 -8.22 -20.07
CA TRP A 28 -7.33 -7.14 -19.42
C TRP A 28 -8.04 -6.22 -20.41
N MET A 29 -7.68 -6.25 -21.70
CA MET A 29 -8.22 -5.31 -22.70
C MET A 29 -9.74 -5.35 -22.83
N GLU A 30 -10.33 -6.53 -22.65
CA GLU A 30 -11.78 -6.76 -22.69
C GLU A 30 -12.46 -6.63 -21.32
N SER A 31 -11.69 -6.39 -20.25
CA SER A 31 -12.26 -6.28 -18.91
C SER A 31 -13.04 -4.97 -18.74
N PRO A 32 -14.32 -5.02 -18.32
CA PRO A 32 -15.10 -3.82 -18.04
C PRO A 32 -14.52 -3.01 -16.88
N GLN A 33 -13.74 -3.63 -15.99
CA GLN A 33 -13.08 -2.95 -14.86
C GLN A 33 -12.08 -1.87 -15.31
N ARG A 34 -11.58 -1.95 -16.56
CA ARG A 34 -10.65 -0.98 -17.14
C ARG A 34 -11.24 0.43 -17.23
N THR A 35 -12.55 0.49 -17.41
CA THR A 35 -13.32 1.73 -17.56
C THR A 35 -14.37 1.85 -16.47
N ASP A 36 -14.13 1.21 -15.32
CA ASP A 36 -15.06 1.29 -14.19
C ASP A 36 -15.22 2.77 -13.78
N PRO A 37 -16.46 3.30 -13.72
CA PRO A 37 -16.70 4.68 -13.31
C PRO A 37 -16.28 4.97 -11.86
N ASP A 38 -16.24 3.95 -11.00
CA ASP A 38 -15.77 4.07 -9.62
C ASP A 38 -14.23 4.13 -9.55
N GLY A 39 -13.58 3.81 -10.67
CA GLY A 39 -12.14 3.92 -10.91
C GLY A 39 -11.39 2.62 -10.71
N VAL A 40 -10.25 2.51 -11.40
CA VAL A 40 -9.42 1.31 -11.38
C VAL A 40 -8.19 1.50 -10.48
N ALA A 41 -7.80 0.44 -9.78
CA ALA A 41 -6.56 0.34 -9.03
C ALA A 41 -5.57 -0.59 -9.75
N LEU A 42 -4.29 -0.24 -9.77
CA LEU A 42 -3.22 -1.07 -10.31
C LEU A 42 -2.20 -1.39 -9.22
N GLY A 43 -1.92 -2.67 -8.97
CA GLY A 43 -0.77 -3.10 -8.16
C GLY A 43 0.42 -3.48 -9.02
N LEU A 44 1.59 -3.02 -8.62
CA LEU A 44 2.89 -3.39 -9.17
C LEU A 44 3.67 -4.11 -8.09
N ASP A 45 3.94 -5.40 -8.29
CA ASP A 45 4.67 -6.21 -7.32
C ASP A 45 6.14 -5.76 -7.15
N GLY A 46 6.80 -6.33 -6.14
CA GLY A 46 8.20 -6.05 -5.85
C GLY A 46 9.21 -6.38 -6.96
N LYS A 47 8.83 -7.11 -8.02
CA LYS A 47 9.70 -7.53 -9.13
C LYS A 47 9.58 -6.62 -10.35
N VAL A 48 8.49 -5.87 -10.49
CA VAL A 48 8.35 -4.87 -11.56
C VAL A 48 9.33 -3.72 -11.32
N GLU A 49 10.36 -3.62 -12.17
CA GLU A 49 11.40 -2.57 -12.10
C GLU A 49 11.03 -1.34 -12.94
N GLU A 50 10.18 -1.50 -13.95
CA GLU A 50 9.86 -0.45 -14.91
C GLU A 50 8.47 -0.63 -15.55
N VAL A 51 7.79 0.47 -15.86
CA VAL A 51 6.54 0.50 -16.61
C VAL A 51 6.76 1.24 -17.93
N GLU A 52 6.44 0.59 -19.04
CA GLU A 52 6.58 1.13 -20.39
C GLU A 52 5.86 2.50 -20.56
N PRO A 53 6.40 3.43 -21.36
CA PRO A 53 5.72 4.69 -21.66
C PRO A 53 4.28 4.49 -22.16
N ASP A 54 3.40 5.41 -21.76
CA ASP A 54 1.99 5.45 -22.17
C ASP A 54 1.19 4.19 -21.80
N PHE A 55 1.71 3.33 -20.91
CA PHE A 55 1.00 2.16 -20.41
C PHE A 55 -0.35 2.55 -19.77
N PHE A 56 -0.34 3.63 -18.99
CA PHE A 56 -1.52 4.08 -18.25
C PHE A 56 -2.63 4.65 -19.14
N ASP A 57 -2.36 4.96 -20.41
CA ASP A 57 -3.41 5.35 -21.37
C ASP A 57 -4.43 4.23 -21.58
N LEU A 58 -4.07 2.98 -21.25
CA LEU A 58 -4.97 1.84 -21.28
C LEU A 58 -5.98 1.84 -20.12
N LEU A 59 -5.73 2.61 -19.05
CA LEU A 59 -6.50 2.66 -17.81
C LEU A 59 -7.08 4.08 -17.59
N PRO A 60 -8.06 4.52 -18.40
CA PRO A 60 -8.52 5.91 -18.39
C PRO A 60 -9.17 6.35 -17.07
N THR A 61 -9.68 5.43 -16.26
CA THR A 61 -10.29 5.72 -14.96
C THR A 61 -9.38 5.39 -13.77
N ILE A 62 -8.05 5.28 -14.00
CA ILE A 62 -7.09 4.95 -12.93
C ILE A 62 -7.23 5.94 -11.77
N ARG A 63 -7.38 5.40 -10.55
CA ARG A 63 -7.48 6.18 -9.31
C ARG A 63 -6.41 5.84 -8.30
N GLU A 64 -5.79 4.66 -8.41
CA GLU A 64 -4.82 4.21 -7.43
C GLU A 64 -3.73 3.35 -8.08
N VAL A 65 -2.47 3.58 -7.69
CA VAL A 65 -1.34 2.73 -8.11
C VAL A 65 -0.55 2.32 -6.88
N TRP A 66 -0.39 1.02 -6.66
CA TRP A 66 0.41 0.44 -5.58
C TRP A 66 1.76 0.02 -6.13
N MET A 67 2.84 0.49 -5.53
CA MET A 67 4.19 0.24 -5.98
C MET A 67 5.01 -0.39 -4.84
N GLU A 68 5.12 -1.71 -4.85
CA GLU A 68 5.89 -2.43 -3.82
C GLU A 68 7.40 -2.29 -4.02
N ASN A 69 7.86 -2.25 -5.27
CA ASN A 69 9.27 -2.04 -5.56
C ASN A 69 9.64 -0.55 -5.40
N PRO A 70 10.48 -0.18 -4.42
CA PRO A 70 10.82 1.21 -4.18
C PRO A 70 11.63 1.84 -5.32
N ALA A 71 12.27 1.02 -6.16
CA ALA A 71 13.05 1.47 -7.30
C ALA A 71 12.27 1.48 -8.63
N CYS A 72 11.00 1.05 -8.62
CA CYS A 72 10.19 0.95 -9.85
C CYS A 72 10.14 2.28 -10.60
N ARG A 73 10.43 2.27 -11.91
CA ARG A 73 10.44 3.46 -12.76
C ARG A 73 9.18 3.52 -13.60
N ILE A 74 8.43 4.61 -13.45
CA ILE A 74 7.31 4.91 -14.33
C ILE A 74 7.74 6.04 -15.27
N HIS A 75 7.66 5.79 -16.57
CA HIS A 75 7.94 6.81 -17.58
C HIS A 75 6.73 7.73 -17.73
N MET A 76 6.78 8.88 -17.06
CA MET A 76 5.73 9.88 -17.10
C MET A 76 5.78 10.68 -18.41
N THR A 77 4.91 10.35 -19.34
CA THR A 77 4.63 11.19 -20.52
C THR A 77 3.68 12.33 -20.16
N GLY A 78 3.61 13.38 -20.97
CA GLY A 78 2.70 14.51 -20.73
C GLY A 78 1.23 14.09 -20.61
N ASN A 79 0.83 13.04 -21.34
CA ASN A 79 -0.51 12.46 -21.26
C ASN A 79 -0.72 11.72 -19.93
N THR A 80 0.22 10.87 -19.53
CA THR A 80 0.16 10.14 -18.25
C THR A 80 0.07 11.10 -17.06
N VAL A 81 0.85 12.20 -17.08
CA VAL A 81 0.80 13.22 -16.01
C VAL A 81 -0.58 13.85 -15.92
N ARG A 82 -1.15 14.28 -17.05
CA ARG A 82 -2.50 14.86 -17.10
C ARG A 82 -3.55 13.89 -16.60
N LEU A 83 -3.52 12.64 -17.08
CA LEU A 83 -4.42 11.58 -16.64
C LEU A 83 -4.37 11.40 -15.11
N PHE A 84 -3.17 11.36 -14.54
CA PHE A 84 -3.00 11.15 -13.10
C PHE A 84 -3.53 12.34 -12.29
N GLN A 85 -3.33 13.56 -12.78
CA GLN A 85 -3.80 14.78 -12.14
C GLN A 85 -5.32 14.94 -12.23
N ASP A 86 -5.89 14.71 -13.42
CA ASP A 86 -7.34 14.80 -13.68
C ASP A 86 -8.09 13.78 -12.82
N ASN A 87 -7.57 12.56 -12.72
CA ASN A 87 -8.16 11.50 -11.89
C ASN A 87 -7.79 11.59 -10.41
N ARG A 88 -6.90 12.52 -10.02
CA ARG A 88 -6.37 12.65 -8.65
C ARG A 88 -5.83 11.34 -8.08
N VAL A 89 -5.02 10.67 -8.88
CA VAL A 89 -4.46 9.34 -8.57
C VAL A 89 -3.77 9.34 -7.21
N LEU A 90 -4.07 8.33 -6.41
CA LEU A 90 -3.36 8.01 -5.18
C LEU A 90 -2.20 7.05 -5.49
N LEU A 91 -0.98 7.48 -5.21
CA LEU A 91 0.19 6.62 -5.26
C LEU A 91 0.43 6.00 -3.89
N ARG A 92 0.46 4.66 -3.83
CA ARG A 92 0.92 3.93 -2.66
C ARG A 92 2.31 3.39 -2.86
N GLY A 93 3.20 3.62 -1.91
CA GLY A 93 4.57 3.09 -1.95
C GLY A 93 5.25 3.18 -0.60
N VAL A 94 6.49 2.72 -0.53
CA VAL A 94 7.33 2.92 0.66
C VAL A 94 7.92 4.33 0.64
N TYR A 95 8.25 4.90 1.79
CA TYR A 95 9.03 6.15 1.81
C TYR A 95 10.40 5.97 1.12
N GLY A 96 10.89 7.05 0.53
CA GLY A 96 12.13 7.09 -0.24
C GLY A 96 12.00 6.47 -1.64
N SER A 97 10.85 5.90 -1.96
CA SER A 97 10.61 5.24 -3.25
C SER A 97 10.45 6.22 -4.41
N SER A 98 10.54 5.66 -5.61
CA SER A 98 10.11 6.32 -6.84
C SER A 98 8.64 6.75 -6.81
N ALA A 99 7.76 6.02 -6.11
CA ALA A 99 6.35 6.40 -5.95
C ALA A 99 6.20 7.73 -5.20
N GLU A 100 6.98 7.92 -4.12
CA GLU A 100 6.98 9.17 -3.36
C GLU A 100 7.50 10.34 -4.22
N ARG A 101 8.62 10.13 -4.91
CA ARG A 101 9.21 11.15 -5.79
C ARG A 101 8.26 11.54 -6.92
N LEU A 102 7.58 10.56 -7.50
CA LEU A 102 6.58 10.76 -8.52
C LEU A 102 5.39 11.57 -8.00
N ALA A 103 4.87 11.20 -6.82
CA ALA A 103 3.75 11.91 -6.22
C ALA A 103 4.09 13.39 -5.98
N ARG A 104 5.29 13.66 -5.44
CA ARG A 104 5.77 15.03 -5.23
C ARG A 104 5.96 15.80 -6.54
N GLY A 105 6.60 15.18 -7.52
CA GLY A 105 6.92 15.82 -8.81
C GLY A 105 5.67 16.14 -9.64
N CYS A 106 4.60 15.36 -9.49
CA CYS A 106 3.36 15.53 -10.24
C CYS A 106 2.22 16.15 -9.40
N HIS A 107 2.47 16.54 -8.15
CA HIS A 107 1.47 17.06 -7.21
C HIS A 107 0.28 16.11 -6.96
N LEU A 108 0.58 14.81 -6.80
CA LEU A 108 -0.40 13.75 -6.54
C LEU A 108 -0.43 13.37 -5.06
N ARG A 109 -1.46 12.62 -4.68
CA ARG A 109 -1.56 12.06 -3.33
C ARG A 109 -0.58 10.91 -3.17
N PHE A 110 0.02 10.83 -2.00
CA PHE A 110 0.89 9.72 -1.61
C PHE A 110 0.40 9.11 -0.30
N LEU A 111 0.36 7.79 -0.22
CA LEU A 111 0.11 7.05 1.00
C LEU A 111 1.18 5.97 1.18
N HIS A 112 1.67 5.80 2.41
CA HIS A 112 2.63 4.74 2.67
C HIS A 112 1.95 3.37 2.53
N LEU A 113 2.67 2.37 2.02
CA LEU A 113 2.20 0.98 2.05
C LEU A 113 2.08 0.48 3.48
N ASP A 114 1.20 -0.48 3.70
CA ASP A 114 1.08 -1.16 4.98
C ASP A 114 2.44 -1.76 5.40
N VAL A 115 2.79 -1.61 6.68
CA VAL A 115 4.03 -2.16 7.23
C VAL A 115 3.68 -3.35 8.12
N GLN A 116 4.00 -4.55 7.65
CA GLN A 116 3.86 -5.74 8.47
C GLN A 116 4.90 -5.71 9.59
N LEU A 117 4.42 -5.63 10.83
CA LEU A 117 5.22 -5.49 12.05
C LEU A 117 5.56 -6.84 12.67
N ALA A 118 4.64 -7.80 12.62
CA ALA A 118 4.87 -9.15 13.14
C ALA A 118 4.00 -10.18 12.40
N SER A 119 4.48 -11.42 12.38
CA SER A 119 3.69 -12.61 12.10
C SER A 119 4.17 -13.69 13.05
N VAL A 120 3.31 -14.12 13.97
CA VAL A 120 3.65 -15.14 14.97
C VAL A 120 2.74 -16.33 14.82
N GLY A 121 3.32 -17.52 14.84
CA GLY A 121 2.61 -18.78 14.72
C GLY A 121 2.77 -19.42 13.34
N ASP A 122 2.21 -20.60 13.21
CA ASP A 122 2.11 -21.32 11.96
C ASP A 122 0.62 -21.49 11.65
N TYR A 123 0.19 -20.85 10.56
CA TYR A 123 -1.18 -20.87 10.09
C TYR A 123 -1.75 -22.28 10.01
N TYR A 124 -0.93 -23.26 9.62
CA TYR A 124 -1.36 -24.64 9.42
C TYR A 124 -1.34 -25.48 10.69
N GLU A 125 -0.51 -25.14 11.68
CA GLU A 125 -0.34 -25.96 12.88
C GLU A 125 -1.01 -25.41 14.13
N ARG A 126 -1.02 -24.09 14.34
CA ARG A 126 -1.41 -23.48 15.64
C ARG A 126 -2.19 -22.18 15.53
N GLY A 127 -2.40 -21.67 14.32
CA GLY A 127 -2.91 -20.33 14.11
C GLY A 127 -1.80 -19.33 13.79
N ASN A 128 -2.19 -18.14 13.34
CA ASN A 128 -1.27 -17.08 12.94
C ASN A 128 -1.83 -15.74 13.40
N ASP A 129 -1.00 -14.98 14.11
CA ASP A 129 -1.25 -13.60 14.47
C ASP A 129 -0.42 -12.69 13.58
N VAL A 130 -1.07 -11.84 12.79
CA VAL A 130 -0.43 -10.84 11.93
C VAL A 130 -0.73 -9.45 12.44
N ILE A 131 0.33 -8.69 12.71
CA ILE A 131 0.25 -7.29 13.12
C ILE A 131 0.77 -6.41 11.99
N THR A 132 -0.03 -5.41 11.61
CA THR A 132 0.29 -4.50 10.51
C THR A 132 0.01 -3.06 10.92
N LEU A 133 0.97 -2.17 10.71
CA LEU A 133 0.72 -0.73 10.71
C LEU A 133 0.08 -0.35 9.38
N ARG A 134 -1.15 0.12 9.43
CA ARG A 134 -1.95 0.48 8.26
C ARG A 134 -2.24 1.97 8.24
N PHE A 135 -2.63 2.44 7.06
CA PHE A 135 -2.97 3.84 6.84
C PHE A 135 -4.34 3.96 6.18
N HIS A 136 -5.20 4.81 6.73
CA HIS A 136 -6.42 5.24 6.08
C HIS A 136 -6.11 6.14 4.89
N GLU A 137 -7.07 6.31 3.98
CA GLU A 137 -6.92 7.21 2.83
C GLU A 137 -6.64 8.67 3.21
N ASP A 138 -7.06 9.06 4.41
CA ASP A 138 -6.78 10.39 4.96
C ASP A 138 -5.40 10.50 5.63
N GLY A 139 -4.60 9.44 5.61
CA GLY A 139 -3.25 9.39 6.20
C GLY A 139 -3.21 9.19 7.70
N SER A 140 -4.36 9.06 8.39
CA SER A 140 -4.35 8.55 9.76
C SER A 140 -3.88 7.11 9.79
N ALA A 141 -3.14 6.75 10.83
CA ALA A 141 -2.53 5.45 10.97
C ALA A 141 -3.22 4.67 12.08
N TYR A 142 -3.26 3.35 11.93
CA TYR A 142 -3.80 2.45 12.94
C TYR A 142 -2.99 1.15 12.92
N VAL A 143 -2.93 0.49 14.08
CA VAL A 143 -2.42 -0.87 14.16
C VAL A 143 -3.57 -1.82 13.92
N TYR A 144 -3.41 -2.73 12.98
CA TYR A 144 -4.35 -3.80 12.70
C TYR A 144 -3.76 -5.13 13.15
N GLN A 145 -4.56 -5.90 13.88
CA GLN A 145 -4.23 -7.22 14.38
C GLN A 145 -5.26 -8.23 13.84
N ASP A 146 -4.81 -9.18 13.03
CA ASP A 146 -5.57 -10.35 12.59
C ASP A 146 -5.04 -11.56 13.34
N CYS A 147 -5.83 -12.06 14.28
CA CYS A 147 -5.54 -13.24 15.05
C CYS A 147 -6.34 -14.41 14.52
N ARG A 148 -5.66 -15.46 14.09
CA ARG A 148 -6.27 -16.72 13.65
C ARG A 148 -5.82 -17.82 14.56
N CYS A 149 -6.76 -18.61 15.08
CA CYS A 149 -6.46 -19.77 15.91
C CYS A 149 -7.20 -21.00 15.38
N GLN A 150 -6.67 -22.18 15.65
CA GLN A 150 -7.41 -23.40 15.34
C GLN A 150 -8.63 -23.51 16.26
N GLY A 151 -9.78 -23.82 15.68
CA GLY A 151 -11.01 -24.13 16.39
C GLY A 151 -10.98 -25.54 16.98
N ILE A 152 -12.04 -25.90 17.71
CA ILE A 152 -12.14 -27.18 18.42
C ILE A 152 -12.34 -28.41 17.52
N SER A 153 -12.60 -28.21 16.22
CA SER A 153 -12.82 -29.28 15.25
C SER A 153 -11.86 -29.16 14.06
N ALA A 154 -11.49 -30.29 13.45
CA ALA A 154 -10.66 -30.31 12.26
C ALA A 154 -11.24 -29.42 11.15
N GLY A 155 -10.45 -28.44 10.69
CA GLY A 155 -10.86 -27.46 9.67
C GLY A 155 -11.68 -26.26 10.18
N SER A 156 -11.97 -26.18 11.48
CA SER A 156 -12.51 -24.95 12.08
C SER A 156 -11.36 -24.00 12.41
N MET A 157 -11.50 -22.74 12.00
CA MET A 157 -10.64 -21.67 12.46
C MET A 157 -11.47 -20.68 13.28
N GLY A 158 -10.99 -20.37 14.46
CA GLY A 158 -11.44 -19.23 15.25
C GLY A 158 -10.52 -18.04 15.01
N GLY A 159 -10.85 -16.92 15.62
CA GLY A 159 -10.05 -15.72 15.49
C GLY A 159 -10.84 -14.45 15.72
N GLY A 160 -10.14 -13.34 15.59
CA GLY A 160 -10.70 -12.01 15.70
C GLY A 160 -9.80 -10.99 15.04
N GLU A 161 -10.42 -9.91 14.59
CA GLU A 161 -9.74 -8.74 14.06
C GLU A 161 -9.87 -7.61 15.08
N THR A 162 -8.80 -6.88 15.33
CA THR A 162 -8.82 -5.70 16.21
C THR A 162 -7.98 -4.60 15.61
N SER A 163 -8.44 -3.36 15.76
CA SER A 163 -7.74 -2.17 15.27
C SER A 163 -7.59 -1.13 16.37
N PHE A 164 -6.43 -0.50 16.43
CA PHE A 164 -6.12 0.58 17.36
C PHE A 164 -5.67 1.81 16.60
N ASP A 165 -6.47 2.87 16.64
CA ASP A 165 -6.12 4.15 16.02
C ASP A 165 -4.91 4.76 16.73
N LEU A 166 -3.93 5.21 15.94
CA LEU A 166 -2.76 5.89 16.46
C LEU A 166 -3.02 7.41 16.46
N PRO A 167 -2.57 8.12 17.50
CA PRO A 167 -2.73 9.57 17.57
C PRO A 167 -2.01 10.27 16.41
N GLY A 168 -2.52 11.44 16.03
CA GLY A 168 -1.84 12.29 15.06
C GLY A 168 -0.41 12.59 15.51
N GLY A 169 0.57 12.36 14.63
CA GLY A 169 1.98 12.56 14.98
C GLY A 169 2.61 11.43 15.79
N PHE A 170 1.99 10.24 15.87
CA PHE A 170 2.52 9.08 16.61
C PHE A 170 3.99 8.80 16.31
N TYR A 171 4.41 8.94 15.05
CA TYR A 171 5.78 8.72 14.62
C TYR A 171 6.78 9.65 15.32
N ARG A 172 6.37 10.80 15.86
CA ARG A 172 7.22 11.70 16.66
C ARG A 172 7.12 11.44 18.16
N ALA A 173 5.91 11.19 18.64
CA ALA A 173 5.61 11.19 20.07
C ALA A 173 5.75 9.82 20.74
N MET A 174 5.64 8.74 19.96
CA MET A 174 5.72 7.37 20.46
C MET A 174 7.07 6.74 20.11
N ALA A 175 7.48 5.78 20.94
CA ALA A 175 8.53 4.82 20.64
C ALA A 175 7.93 3.53 20.06
N PRO A 176 8.72 2.70 19.36
CA PRO A 176 8.28 1.38 18.92
C PRO A 176 7.67 0.53 20.05
N GLU A 177 8.19 0.65 21.26
CA GLU A 177 7.74 -0.03 22.47
C GLU A 177 6.32 0.33 22.88
N ASP A 178 5.90 1.58 22.66
CA ASP A 178 4.54 2.04 22.96
C ASP A 178 3.54 1.34 22.03
N ILE A 179 3.86 1.25 20.75
CA ILE A 179 3.03 0.57 19.74
C ILE A 179 3.02 -0.94 20.00
N ALA A 180 4.18 -1.53 20.32
CA ALA A 180 4.27 -2.94 20.67
C ALA A 180 3.50 -3.28 21.96
N ALA A 181 3.36 -2.34 22.90
CA ALA A 181 2.55 -2.50 24.11
C ALA A 181 1.04 -2.50 23.85
N MET A 182 0.59 -1.89 22.74
CA MET A 182 -0.82 -1.91 22.34
C MET A 182 -1.23 -3.25 21.71
N CYS A 183 -0.27 -4.02 21.21
CA CYS A 183 -0.51 -5.31 20.54
C CYS A 183 -0.57 -6.44 21.57
N TRP A 184 -1.43 -7.43 21.36
CA TRP A 184 -1.56 -8.54 22.30
C TRP A 184 -0.40 -9.54 22.23
N GLY A 185 -0.06 -10.11 23.39
CA GLY A 185 0.62 -11.41 23.50
C GLY A 185 2.07 -11.47 22.97
N SER A 186 2.34 -12.56 22.24
CA SER A 186 3.66 -12.99 21.74
C SER A 186 4.24 -12.12 20.63
N CYS A 187 3.43 -11.27 20.01
CA CYS A 187 3.88 -10.40 18.91
C CYS A 187 4.80 -9.26 19.37
N ARG A 188 4.80 -8.90 20.65
CA ARG A 188 5.66 -7.80 21.18
C ARG A 188 7.13 -8.01 20.85
N GLY A 189 7.63 -9.24 21.03
CA GLY A 189 9.03 -9.59 20.74
C GLY A 189 9.37 -9.43 19.26
N GLU A 190 8.51 -9.93 18.37
CA GLU A 190 8.69 -9.80 16.91
C GLU A 190 8.66 -8.35 16.42
N ILE A 191 7.72 -7.54 16.94
CA ILE A 191 7.61 -6.13 16.57
C ILE A 191 8.92 -5.39 16.90
N LEU A 192 9.47 -5.63 18.09
CA LEU A 192 10.73 -5.00 18.52
C LEU A 192 11.95 -5.59 17.81
N GLY A 193 11.92 -6.89 17.47
CA GLY A 193 13.01 -7.59 16.81
C GLY A 193 13.15 -7.32 15.31
N ASN A 194 12.07 -6.97 14.60
CA ASN A 194 12.12 -6.86 13.13
C ASN A 194 12.67 -5.53 12.60
N GLY A 195 12.77 -4.49 13.44
CA GLY A 195 13.32 -3.17 13.10
C GLY A 195 12.54 -2.33 12.07
N ARG A 196 11.52 -2.88 11.39
CA ARG A 196 10.72 -2.18 10.37
C ARG A 196 9.93 -1.02 10.94
N LEU A 197 9.37 -1.19 12.13
CA LEU A 197 8.66 -0.10 12.82
C LEU A 197 9.62 1.04 13.15
N ALA A 198 10.80 0.73 13.68
CA ALA A 198 11.83 1.71 13.99
C ALA A 198 12.28 2.46 12.73
N ALA A 199 12.61 1.74 11.66
CA ALA A 199 13.01 2.32 10.39
C ALA A 199 11.94 3.26 9.79
N PHE A 200 10.67 2.83 9.81
CA PHE A 200 9.55 3.66 9.37
C PHE A 200 9.46 4.95 10.21
N MET A 201 9.52 4.85 11.54
CA MET A 201 9.39 6.01 12.43
C MET A 201 10.54 6.98 12.27
N GLU A 202 11.78 6.49 12.12
CA GLU A 202 12.95 7.31 11.85
C GLU A 202 12.80 8.09 10.54
N GLU A 203 12.39 7.42 9.46
CA GLU A 203 12.20 8.07 8.18
C GLU A 203 11.04 9.07 8.20
N ALA A 204 9.91 8.72 8.84
CA ALA A 204 8.78 9.61 9.03
C ALA A 204 9.17 10.88 9.82
N ARG A 205 10.01 10.74 10.87
CA ARG A 205 10.55 11.87 11.65
C ARG A 205 11.47 12.74 10.80
N ALA A 206 12.40 12.15 10.08
CA ALA A 206 13.35 12.87 9.22
C ALA A 206 12.63 13.72 8.15
N LYS A 207 11.50 13.22 7.65
CA LYS A 207 10.66 13.90 6.65
C LYS A 207 9.58 14.79 7.26
N GLY A 208 9.60 15.00 8.58
CA GLY A 208 8.64 15.82 9.31
C GLY A 208 7.19 15.34 9.19
N GLY A 209 6.95 14.08 8.81
CA GLY A 209 5.62 13.53 8.52
C GLY A 209 4.80 14.27 7.48
N VAL A 210 5.40 15.18 6.70
CA VAL A 210 4.76 15.94 5.62
C VAL A 210 4.02 15.00 4.65
N LEU A 211 4.51 13.77 4.51
CA LEU A 211 3.93 12.71 3.68
C LEU A 211 2.66 12.07 4.25
N LEU A 212 2.49 12.04 5.57
CA LEU A 212 1.21 11.66 6.19
C LEU A 212 0.20 12.81 6.07
N ASP A 213 0.69 14.05 5.96
CA ASP A 213 -0.15 15.23 5.79
C ASP A 213 -0.59 15.44 4.32
N PHE A 214 0.16 14.94 3.34
CA PHE A 214 -0.26 14.92 1.92
C PHE A 214 -1.57 14.12 1.71
N ALA A 215 -1.84 13.13 2.55
CA ALA A 215 -3.11 12.41 2.54
C ALA A 215 -4.24 13.19 3.25
N LYS A 216 -3.92 14.06 4.23
CA LYS A 216 -4.88 14.91 4.96
C LYS A 216 -5.29 16.18 4.20
N GLY A 217 -4.37 16.75 3.41
CA GLY A 217 -4.45 18.12 2.89
C GLY A 217 -5.43 18.37 1.73
N TRP A 218 -6.12 17.35 1.23
CA TRP A 218 -7.01 17.47 0.06
C TRP A 218 -8.50 17.21 0.37
N ARG A 219 -8.94 17.45 1.62
CA ARG A 219 -10.37 17.47 1.97
C ARG A 219 -11.10 18.43 1.02
N LYS A 220 -11.97 17.85 0.18
CA LYS A 220 -12.94 18.48 -0.74
C LYS A 220 -12.77 20.00 -0.89
N ALA A 221 -11.99 20.42 -1.89
CA ALA A 221 -12.43 21.55 -2.69
C ALA A 221 -13.75 21.12 -3.32
N VAL A 222 -14.85 21.41 -2.61
CA VAL A 222 -16.19 21.46 -3.20
C VAL A 222 -16.05 22.48 -4.32
N LEU A 223 -16.17 22.00 -5.55
CA LEU A 223 -16.31 22.87 -6.72
C LEU A 223 -17.48 23.83 -6.41
N PRO A 224 -17.30 25.16 -6.47
CA PRO A 224 -18.44 26.07 -6.59
C PRO A 224 -19.22 25.79 -7.88
#